data_AF-A0AB35L504-F1
#
_entry.id   AF-A0AB35L504-F1
#
_cell.length_a   1.000
_cell.length_b   1.000
_cell.length_c   1.000
_cell.angle_alpha   90.00
_cell.angle_beta   90.00
_cell.angle_gamma   90.00
#
_symmetry.space_group_name_H-M   'P 1'
#
loop_
_entity.id
_entity.type
_entity.pdbx_description
1 polymer ?
#
loop_
_entity_poly.entity_id
_entity_poly.type
_entity_poly.pdbx_seq_one_letter_code
_entity_poly.pdbx_strand_id
1 'polypeptide(L)'
;RVHIDYHVEVDGHYYSVPYQLVKKQLEVRLTARTVEFFHANQRVASHLRSMHKGRHSTQAEHMPKSHREHAEWTPQRLIRWAEQTGPNTAGVIRHILERRIHPQQGYRACLGILRLGKTHGEARLELACRRAISLGTCSYKSLESILRQGLENLPLAQTNLPLLPDDHANLRGSAYYH
;
A
#
# COMPACT_ATOMS: atom_id res chain seq x y z
N ARG A 1 8.06 8.65 15.74
CA ARG A 1 7.33 7.62 16.54
C ARG A 1 7.37 6.30 15.79
N VAL A 2 7.65 5.19 16.48
CA VAL A 2 7.68 3.85 15.86
C VAL A 2 6.27 3.37 15.61
N HIS A 3 6.01 2.93 14.38
CA HIS A 3 4.71 2.46 13.96
C HIS A 3 4.56 0.95 14.19
N ILE A 4 3.35 0.39 14.03
CA ILE A 4 3.04 -1.01 14.39
C ILE A 4 3.81 -2.04 13.56
N ASP A 5 4.24 -1.63 12.37
CA ASP A 5 5.10 -2.35 11.45
C ASP A 5 6.58 -2.15 11.79
N TYR A 6 6.92 -1.69 13.01
CA TYR A 6 8.29 -1.50 13.52
C TYR A 6 9.17 -0.62 12.61
N HIS A 7 8.54 0.28 11.84
CA HIS A 7 9.22 1.27 11.03
C HIS A 7 9.01 2.68 11.57
N VAL A 8 9.99 3.54 11.30
CA VAL A 8 9.93 4.98 11.50
C VAL A 8 10.06 5.67 10.15
N GLU A 9 9.20 6.65 9.91
CA GLU A 9 9.31 7.48 8.71
C GLU A 9 10.29 8.62 8.94
N VAL A 10 11.21 8.78 8.00
CA VAL A 10 12.13 9.92 7.93
C VAL A 10 12.22 10.35 6.46
N ASP A 11 11.95 11.63 6.19
CA ASP A 11 11.91 12.21 4.82
C ASP A 11 11.02 11.44 3.82
N GLY A 12 9.97 10.77 4.31
CA GLY A 12 9.08 9.94 3.47
C GLY A 12 9.63 8.55 3.13
N HIS A 13 10.77 8.14 3.67
CA HIS A 13 11.30 6.78 3.62
C HIS A 13 11.10 6.06 4.97
N TYR A 14 10.88 4.75 4.94
CA TYR A 14 10.59 3.98 6.15
C TYR A 14 11.79 3.12 6.54
N TYR A 15 12.29 3.28 7.76
CA TYR A 15 13.44 2.52 8.27
C TYR A 15 12.99 1.61 9.41
N SER A 16 13.41 0.34 9.41
CA SER A 16 13.06 -0.58 10.49
C SER A 16 13.83 -0.25 11.78
N VAL A 17 13.21 -0.47 12.92
CA VAL A 17 13.83 -0.37 14.25
C VAL A 17 13.42 -1.59 15.08
N PRO A 18 14.18 -1.96 16.13
CA PRO A 18 13.83 -3.10 16.96
C PRO A 18 12.36 -3.07 17.41
N TYR A 19 11.64 -4.18 17.19
CA TYR A 19 10.20 -4.26 17.42
C TYR A 19 9.76 -3.95 18.85
N GLN A 20 10.65 -4.12 19.85
CA GLN A 20 10.35 -3.79 21.24
C GLN A 20 10.04 -2.29 21.42
N LEU A 21 10.41 -1.47 20.44
CA LEU A 21 10.21 -0.02 20.44
C LEU A 21 8.90 0.40 19.76
N VAL A 22 8.04 -0.53 19.34
CA VAL A 22 6.72 -0.21 18.77
C VAL A 22 5.94 0.73 19.68
N LYS A 23 5.31 1.75 19.09
CA LYS A 23 4.61 2.88 19.75
C LYS A 23 5.50 3.85 20.53
N LYS A 24 6.80 3.60 20.72
CA LYS A 24 7.74 4.53 21.39
C LYS A 24 8.12 5.71 20.49
N GLN A 25 8.56 6.80 21.11
CA GLN A 25 9.19 7.93 20.42
C GLN A 25 10.69 7.70 20.37
N LEU A 26 11.31 8.04 19.25
CA LEU A 26 12.74 7.90 19.01
C LEU A 26 13.28 9.25 18.55
N GLU A 27 14.49 9.55 18.99
CA GLU A 27 15.28 10.65 18.45
C GLU A 27 15.97 10.17 17.17
N VAL A 28 16.01 11.02 16.16
CA VAL A 28 16.60 10.70 14.86
C VAL A 28 17.76 11.63 14.62
N ARG A 29 18.94 11.07 14.36
CA ARG A 29 20.08 11.81 13.84
C ARG A 29 20.21 11.55 12.35
N LEU A 30 20.12 12.63 11.58
CA LEU A 30 20.23 12.59 10.13
C LEU A 30 21.59 13.12 9.69
N THR A 31 22.29 12.34 8.89
CA THR A 31 23.51 12.80 8.20
C THR A 31 23.30 12.79 6.68
N ALA A 32 24.33 13.14 5.92
CA ALA A 32 24.29 13.06 4.46
C ALA A 32 24.07 11.63 3.95
N ARG A 33 24.56 10.61 4.67
CA ARG A 33 24.56 9.20 4.20
C ARG A 33 23.86 8.22 5.13
N THR A 34 23.58 8.60 6.36
CA THR A 34 23.03 7.69 7.37
C THR A 34 21.85 8.29 8.12
N VAL A 35 20.97 7.40 8.56
CA VAL A 35 19.87 7.70 9.48
C VAL A 35 20.09 6.84 10.72
N GLU A 36 20.29 7.48 11.86
CA GLU A 36 20.47 6.81 13.14
C GLU A 36 19.27 7.08 14.05
N PHE A 37 18.83 6.03 14.74
CA PHE A 37 17.70 6.08 15.67
C PHE A 37 18.20 5.87 17.09
N PHE A 38 17.73 6.71 18.01
CA PHE A 38 18.09 6.67 19.43
C PHE A 38 16.84 6.53 20.31
N HIS A 39 16.96 5.74 21.36
CA HIS A 39 15.97 5.61 22.44
C HIS A 39 16.72 5.73 23.77
N ALA A 40 16.28 6.60 24.67
CA ALA A 40 16.93 6.82 25.98
C ALA A 40 18.46 7.02 25.86
N ASN A 41 18.88 7.88 24.93
CA ASN A 41 20.28 8.21 24.63
C ASN A 41 21.16 7.04 24.14
N GLN A 42 20.56 5.89 23.78
CA GLN A 42 21.25 4.75 23.18
C GLN A 42 20.86 4.59 21.71
N ARG A 43 21.84 4.32 20.82
CA ARG A 43 21.58 4.06 19.40
C ARG A 43 20.97 2.67 19.25
N VAL A 44 19.74 2.62 18.73
CA VAL A 44 18.97 1.38 18.57
C VAL A 44 18.96 0.85 17.15
N ALA A 45 19.23 1.70 16.15
CA ALA A 45 19.33 1.31 14.74
C ALA A 45 20.15 2.33 13.94
N SER A 46 20.77 1.87 12.85
CA SER A 46 21.44 2.73 11.87
C SER A 46 21.23 2.18 10.47
N HIS A 47 20.92 3.05 9.51
CA HIS A 47 20.65 2.69 8.12
C HIS A 47 21.35 3.63 7.17
N LEU A 48 21.61 3.16 5.95
CA LEU A 48 21.94 4.04 4.82
C LEU A 48 20.74 4.92 4.50
N ARG A 49 20.98 6.22 4.33
CA ARG A 49 19.93 7.19 3.98
C ARG A 49 19.50 6.97 2.54
N SER A 50 18.20 6.77 2.36
CA SER A 50 17.53 6.64 1.06
C SER A 50 16.59 7.80 0.81
N MET A 51 16.64 8.33 -0.41
CA MET A 51 15.74 9.40 -0.88
C MET A 51 14.48 8.85 -1.57
N HIS A 52 14.36 7.52 -1.69
CA HIS A 52 13.21 6.89 -2.34
C HIS A 52 11.98 6.91 -1.43
N LYS A 53 11.11 7.90 -1.62
CA LYS A 53 9.88 8.06 -0.85
C LYS A 53 8.94 6.85 -1.03
N GLY A 54 8.32 6.42 0.07
CA GLY A 54 7.39 5.29 0.10
C GLY A 54 8.03 3.89 0.06
N ARG A 55 9.37 3.82 0.11
CA ARG A 55 10.12 2.55 0.18
C ARG A 55 10.55 2.26 1.62
N HIS A 56 10.94 1.02 1.85
CA HIS A 56 11.37 0.53 3.17
C HIS A 56 12.82 0.07 3.10
N SER A 57 13.61 0.45 4.10
CA SER A 57 14.90 -0.13 4.42
C SER A 57 14.72 -0.96 5.69
N THR A 58 14.66 -2.28 5.50
CA THR A 58 14.32 -3.23 6.56
C THR A 58 15.51 -4.14 6.84
N GLN A 59 16.01 -4.10 8.08
CA GLN A 59 16.95 -5.08 8.62
C GLN A 59 16.18 -6.21 9.30
N ALA A 60 16.55 -7.46 9.00
CA ALA A 60 15.87 -8.65 9.52
C ALA A 60 16.00 -8.78 11.05
N GLU A 61 17.11 -8.31 11.63
CA GLU A 61 17.40 -8.33 13.08
C GLU A 61 16.40 -7.50 13.90
N HIS A 62 15.78 -6.51 13.28
CA HIS A 62 14.77 -5.67 13.92
C HIS A 62 13.41 -6.36 14.04
N MET A 63 13.20 -7.48 13.35
CA MET A 63 11.96 -8.23 13.42
C MET A 63 11.92 -9.14 14.66
N PRO A 64 10.77 -9.27 15.34
CA PRO A 64 10.63 -10.21 16.45
C PRO A 64 10.72 -11.65 15.97
N LYS A 65 11.42 -12.51 16.73
CA LYS A 65 11.42 -13.97 16.52
C LYS A 65 10.00 -14.56 16.59
N SER A 66 9.14 -14.00 17.46
CA SER A 66 7.74 -14.43 17.68
C SER A 66 6.71 -13.83 16.71
N HIS A 67 7.11 -12.93 15.80
CA HIS A 67 6.19 -12.43 14.74
C HIS A 67 5.88 -13.47 13.66
N ARG A 68 6.42 -14.69 13.79
CA ARG A 68 5.92 -15.86 13.06
C ARG A 68 4.56 -16.35 13.61
N GLU A 69 4.19 -16.05 14.86
CA GLU A 69 3.08 -16.78 15.51
C GLU A 69 2.01 -15.93 16.22
N HIS A 70 2.30 -14.75 16.80
CA HIS A 70 1.31 -14.07 17.69
C HIS A 70 1.28 -12.53 17.63
N ALA A 71 1.30 -11.92 16.44
CA ALA A 71 1.10 -10.47 16.34
C ALA A 71 -0.38 -10.08 16.60
N GLU A 72 -0.63 -9.05 17.42
CA GLU A 72 -1.97 -8.43 17.59
C GLU A 72 -2.63 -8.02 16.24
N TRP A 73 -1.80 -7.88 15.21
CA TRP A 73 -2.15 -7.46 13.85
C TRP A 73 -1.73 -8.53 12.83
N THR A 74 -2.69 -9.36 12.43
CA THR A 74 -2.51 -10.34 11.34
C THR A 74 -3.06 -9.79 10.02
N PRO A 75 -2.55 -10.26 8.86
CA PRO A 75 -3.11 -9.91 7.56
C PRO A 75 -4.61 -10.23 7.50
N GLN A 76 -5.03 -11.37 8.05
CA GLN A 76 -6.43 -11.77 8.09
C GLN A 76 -7.29 -10.77 8.88
N ARG A 77 -6.79 -10.24 10.00
CA ARG A 77 -7.54 -9.25 10.80
C ARG A 77 -7.73 -7.93 10.05
N LEU A 78 -6.71 -7.47 9.32
CA LEU A 78 -6.81 -6.27 8.49
C LEU A 78 -7.82 -6.45 7.36
N ILE A 79 -7.82 -7.63 6.71
CA ILE A 79 -8.79 -7.96 5.66
C ILE A 79 -10.20 -8.00 6.25
N ARG A 80 -10.41 -8.67 7.39
CA ARG A 80 -11.71 -8.75 8.05
C ARG A 80 -12.25 -7.37 8.47
N TRP A 81 -11.38 -6.45 8.85
CA TRP A 81 -11.79 -5.09 9.15
C TRP A 81 -12.17 -4.33 7.86
N ALA A 82 -11.41 -4.52 6.78
CA ALA A 82 -11.73 -3.95 5.48
C ALA A 82 -13.08 -4.43 4.92
N GLU A 83 -13.44 -5.68 5.18
CA GLU A 83 -14.73 -6.26 4.81
C GLU A 83 -15.93 -5.54 5.46
N GLN A 84 -15.73 -4.89 6.61
CA GLN A 84 -16.79 -4.08 7.24
C GLN A 84 -17.12 -2.82 6.43
N THR A 85 -16.14 -2.27 5.72
CA THR A 85 -16.33 -1.16 4.78
C THR A 85 -16.92 -1.66 3.45
N GLY A 86 -16.39 -2.78 2.94
CA GLY A 86 -16.93 -3.44 1.75
C GLY A 86 -15.94 -4.34 1.00
N PRO A 87 -16.42 -5.11 0.00
CA PRO A 87 -15.63 -6.11 -0.71
C PRO A 87 -14.49 -5.52 -1.53
N ASN A 88 -14.66 -4.34 -2.14
CA ASN A 88 -13.59 -3.70 -2.92
C ASN A 88 -12.48 -3.18 -2.00
N THR A 89 -12.84 -2.65 -0.84
CA THR A 89 -11.87 -2.21 0.18
C THR A 89 -11.04 -3.38 0.69
N ALA A 90 -11.68 -4.53 0.96
CA ALA A 90 -10.97 -5.77 1.29
C ALA A 90 -10.06 -6.25 0.15
N GLY A 91 -10.51 -6.15 -1.10
CA GLY A 91 -9.72 -6.47 -2.29
C GLY A 91 -8.45 -5.62 -2.42
N VAL A 92 -8.55 -4.31 -2.22
CA VAL A 92 -7.38 -3.42 -2.26
C VAL A 92 -6.39 -3.75 -1.14
N ILE A 93 -6.88 -3.96 0.09
CA ILE A 93 -6.02 -4.30 1.23
C ILE A 93 -5.30 -5.63 0.99
N ARG A 94 -6.02 -6.65 0.52
CA ARG A 94 -5.43 -7.93 0.12
C ARG A 94 -4.32 -7.75 -0.92
N HIS A 95 -4.61 -7.02 -2.00
CA HIS A 95 -3.64 -6.74 -3.06
C HIS A 95 -2.37 -6.05 -2.55
N ILE A 96 -2.50 -5.09 -1.62
CA ILE A 96 -1.36 -4.39 -1.02
C ILE A 96 -0.50 -5.33 -0.18
N LEU A 97 -1.12 -6.25 0.57
CA LEU A 97 -0.41 -7.19 1.43
C LEU A 97 0.30 -8.28 0.62
N GLU A 98 -0.34 -8.82 -0.41
CA GLU A 98 0.18 -9.91 -1.26
C GLU A 98 1.35 -9.47 -2.15
N ARG A 99 1.37 -8.21 -2.60
CA ARG A 99 2.45 -7.70 -3.46
C ARG A 99 3.78 -7.50 -2.71
N ARG A 100 3.77 -7.52 -1.38
CA ARG A 100 4.97 -7.25 -0.56
C ARG A 100 5.61 -8.57 -0.13
N ILE A 101 6.94 -8.61 -0.16
CA ILE A 101 7.74 -9.75 0.34
C ILE A 101 7.39 -10.04 1.82
N HIS A 102 7.10 -8.99 2.57
CA HIS A 102 6.63 -9.07 3.96
C HIS A 102 5.32 -8.29 4.11
N PRO A 103 4.19 -8.96 4.43
CA PRO A 103 2.88 -8.31 4.58
C PRO A 103 2.90 -7.12 5.54
N GLN A 104 3.75 -7.14 6.57
CA GLN A 104 3.87 -6.09 7.57
C GLN A 104 4.28 -4.74 6.96
N GLN A 105 5.04 -4.74 5.86
CA GLN A 105 5.38 -3.51 5.12
C GLN A 105 4.15 -2.86 4.45
N GLY A 106 3.06 -3.61 4.30
CA GLY A 106 1.77 -3.11 3.79
C GLY A 106 0.85 -2.58 4.90
N TYR A 107 1.10 -2.89 6.17
CA TYR A 107 0.16 -2.60 7.27
C TYR A 107 -0.11 -1.12 7.42
N ARG A 108 0.94 -0.29 7.32
CA ARG A 108 0.79 1.16 7.40
C ARG A 108 -0.10 1.71 6.28
N ALA A 109 0.08 1.22 5.05
CA ALA A 109 -0.76 1.61 3.92
C ALA A 109 -2.22 1.17 4.13
N CYS A 110 -2.44 -0.07 4.58
CA CYS A 110 -3.78 -0.61 4.83
C CYS A 110 -4.51 0.17 5.94
N LEU A 111 -3.84 0.46 7.05
CA LEU A 111 -4.41 1.29 8.12
C LEU A 111 -4.68 2.72 7.68
N GLY A 112 -3.80 3.28 6.83
CA GLY A 112 -4.04 4.59 6.21
C GLY A 112 -5.31 4.60 5.38
N ILE A 113 -5.53 3.56 4.56
CA ILE A 113 -6.73 3.40 3.74
C ILE A 113 -7.98 3.29 4.61
N LEU A 114 -7.98 2.45 5.65
CA LEU A 114 -9.10 2.34 6.58
C LEU A 114 -9.40 3.66 7.30
N ARG A 115 -8.37 4.48 7.57
CA ARG A 115 -8.55 5.82 8.14
C ARG A 115 -9.21 6.78 7.15
N LEU A 116 -8.94 6.68 5.85
CA LEU A 116 -9.65 7.49 4.84
C LEU A 116 -11.16 7.26 4.88
N GLY A 117 -11.60 6.02 5.16
CA GLY A 117 -13.03 5.71 5.35
C GLY A 117 -13.66 6.45 6.51
N LYS A 118 -12.91 6.67 7.61
CA LYS A 118 -13.38 7.48 8.74
C LYS A 118 -13.46 8.97 8.41
N THR A 119 -12.60 9.47 7.53
CA THR A 119 -12.55 10.90 7.15
C THR A 119 -13.54 11.25 6.05
N HIS A 120 -13.68 10.40 5.03
CA HIS A 120 -14.48 10.66 3.84
C HIS A 120 -15.81 9.88 3.82
N GLY A 121 -16.01 8.93 4.72
CA GLY A 121 -17.16 8.02 4.74
C GLY A 121 -16.85 6.68 4.09
N GLU A 122 -17.35 5.61 4.70
CA GLU A 122 -17.08 4.22 4.29
C GLU A 122 -17.62 3.91 2.89
N ALA A 123 -18.82 4.40 2.57
CA ALA A 123 -19.42 4.24 1.24
C ALA A 123 -18.60 4.89 0.13
N ARG A 124 -18.02 6.07 0.39
CA ARG A 124 -17.16 6.77 -0.59
C ARG A 124 -15.83 6.04 -0.76
N LEU A 125 -15.25 5.53 0.34
CA LEU A 125 -14.05 4.71 0.27
C LEU A 125 -14.27 3.46 -0.57
N GLU A 126 -15.40 2.77 -0.41
CA GLU A 126 -15.72 1.56 -1.17
C GLU A 126 -15.82 1.83 -2.68
N LEU A 127 -16.45 2.93 -3.09
CA LEU A 127 -16.51 3.37 -4.49
C LEU A 127 -15.12 3.74 -5.02
N ALA A 128 -14.30 4.42 -4.22
CA ALA A 128 -12.93 4.76 -4.58
C ALA A 128 -12.07 3.49 -4.75
N CYS A 129 -12.23 2.50 -3.88
CA CYS A 129 -11.58 1.19 -3.99
C CYS A 129 -11.99 0.45 -5.26
N ARG A 130 -13.29 0.44 -5.59
CA ARG A 130 -13.79 -0.12 -6.86
C ARG A 130 -13.12 0.53 -8.07
N ARG A 131 -13.03 1.86 -8.07
CA ARG A 131 -12.36 2.62 -9.14
C ARG A 131 -10.86 2.31 -9.19
N ALA A 132 -10.18 2.30 -8.06
CA ALA A 132 -8.75 1.98 -7.99
C ALA A 132 -8.43 0.58 -8.55
N ILE A 133 -9.27 -0.42 -8.25
CA ILE A 133 -9.16 -1.77 -8.82
C ILE A 133 -9.32 -1.74 -10.34
N SER A 134 -10.35 -1.05 -10.85
CA SER A 134 -10.58 -0.96 -12.30
C SER A 134 -9.42 -0.29 -13.05
N LEU A 135 -8.72 0.65 -12.41
CA LEU A 135 -7.56 1.34 -12.96
C LEU A 135 -6.23 0.60 -12.70
N GLY A 136 -6.24 -0.49 -11.92
CA GLY A 136 -5.02 -1.17 -11.48
C GLY A 136 -4.12 -0.34 -10.55
N THR A 137 -4.65 0.71 -9.90
CA THR A 137 -3.87 1.67 -9.08
C THR A 137 -4.16 1.51 -7.58
N CYS A 138 -3.87 0.33 -7.04
CA CYS A 138 -4.11 -0.01 -5.63
C CYS A 138 -3.02 0.54 -4.70
N SER A 139 -3.05 1.85 -4.42
CA SER A 139 -2.14 2.49 -3.45
C SER A 139 -2.85 3.56 -2.62
N TYR A 140 -2.34 3.83 -1.41
CA TYR A 140 -2.86 4.90 -0.54
C TYR A 140 -2.95 6.24 -1.27
N LYS A 141 -1.89 6.65 -1.99
CA LYS A 141 -1.87 7.94 -2.72
C LYS A 141 -2.91 8.01 -3.82
N SER A 142 -3.16 6.90 -4.53
CA SER A 142 -4.20 6.84 -5.56
C SER A 142 -5.57 7.03 -4.94
N LEU A 143 -5.87 6.29 -3.87
CA LEU A 143 -7.15 6.40 -3.16
C LEU A 143 -7.37 7.78 -2.54
N GLU A 144 -6.35 8.34 -1.91
CA GLU A 144 -6.38 9.72 -1.38
C GLU A 144 -6.66 10.73 -2.50
N SER A 145 -6.03 10.58 -3.67
CA SER A 145 -6.29 11.45 -4.82
C SER A 145 -7.71 11.30 -5.36
N ILE A 146 -8.21 10.06 -5.50
CA ILE A 146 -9.57 9.76 -5.95
C ILE A 146 -10.59 10.45 -5.03
N LEU A 147 -10.47 10.22 -3.72
CA LEU A 147 -11.40 10.76 -2.72
C LEU A 147 -11.34 12.29 -2.61
N ARG A 148 -10.15 12.88 -2.71
CA ARG A 148 -9.97 14.34 -2.67
C ARG A 148 -10.59 15.03 -3.88
N GLN A 149 -10.52 14.40 -5.05
CA GLN A 149 -11.04 14.94 -6.30
C GLN A 149 -12.49 14.50 -6.57
N GLY A 150 -13.08 13.64 -5.74
CA GLY A 150 -14.45 13.13 -5.93
C GLY A 150 -14.61 12.22 -7.15
N LEU A 151 -13.51 11.61 -7.63
CA LEU A 151 -13.51 10.81 -8.86
C LEU A 151 -14.27 9.49 -8.72
N GLU A 152 -14.58 9.06 -7.50
CA GLU A 152 -15.35 7.86 -7.23
C GLU A 152 -16.78 7.91 -7.82
N ASN A 153 -17.31 9.11 -8.06
CA ASN A 153 -18.65 9.31 -8.64
C ASN A 153 -18.66 9.33 -10.17
N LEU A 154 -17.49 9.45 -10.81
CA LEU A 154 -17.42 9.45 -12.26
C LEU A 154 -17.71 8.04 -12.80
N PRO A 155 -18.32 7.93 -13.99
CA PRO A 155 -18.45 6.66 -14.67
C PRO A 155 -17.08 5.97 -14.74
N LEU A 156 -17.04 4.67 -14.43
CA LEU A 156 -15.89 3.87 -14.78
C LEU A 156 -15.88 3.83 -16.30
N ALA A 157 -14.78 4.24 -16.93
CA ALA A 157 -14.60 4.01 -18.35
C ALA A 157 -14.71 2.50 -18.54
N GLN A 158 -15.82 2.04 -19.12
CA GLN A 158 -15.93 0.66 -19.55
C GLN A 158 -14.78 0.49 -20.53
N THR A 159 -13.85 -0.41 -20.25
CA THR A 159 -12.98 -0.96 -21.28
C THR A 159 -13.85 -1.80 -22.20
N ASN A 160 -14.78 -1.16 -22.91
CA ASN A 160 -15.31 -1.65 -24.16
C ASN A 160 -14.13 -1.51 -25.12
N LEU A 161 -13.20 -2.47 -25.06
CA LEU A 161 -12.51 -2.83 -26.29
C LEU A 161 -13.64 -3.09 -27.28
N PRO A 162 -13.77 -2.32 -28.37
CA PRO A 162 -14.71 -2.70 -29.40
C PRO A 162 -14.32 -4.13 -29.78
N LEU A 163 -15.25 -5.07 -29.60
CA LEU A 163 -15.18 -6.36 -30.26
C LEU A 163 -14.95 -6.01 -31.73
N LEU A 164 -13.76 -6.33 -32.24
CA LEU A 164 -13.48 -6.21 -33.66
C LEU A 164 -14.59 -7.02 -34.36
N PRO A 165 -15.32 -6.44 -35.32
CA PRO A 165 -16.27 -7.22 -36.10
C PRO A 165 -15.51 -8.37 -36.75
N ASP A 166 -15.97 -9.61 -36.55
CA ASP A 166 -15.36 -10.81 -37.16
C ASP A 166 -15.43 -10.79 -38.71
N ASP A 167 -16.20 -9.87 -39.29
CA ASP A 167 -16.33 -9.69 -40.74
C ASP A 167 -15.57 -8.47 -41.23
N HIS A 168 -14.36 -8.70 -41.72
CA HIS A 168 -13.68 -7.76 -42.61
C HIS A 168 -14.01 -8.10 -44.06
N ALA A 169 -14.87 -7.30 -44.70
CA ALA A 169 -15.16 -7.36 -46.14
C ALA A 169 -13.94 -7.07 -47.07
N ASN A 170 -12.71 -7.03 -46.53
CA ASN A 170 -11.47 -6.70 -47.22
C ASN A 170 -10.40 -7.82 -47.16
N LEU A 171 -10.77 -9.05 -46.81
CA LEU A 171 -9.90 -10.21 -47.10
C LEU A 171 -10.02 -10.55 -48.59
N ARG A 172 -9.20 -9.89 -49.41
CA ARG A 172 -8.96 -10.33 -50.80
C ARG A 172 -8.26 -11.67 -50.73
N GLY A 173 -8.97 -12.73 -51.11
CA GLY A 173 -8.42 -14.09 -51.20
C GLY A 173 -7.24 -14.17 -52.16
N SER A 174 -6.43 -15.22 -52.00
CA SER A 174 -5.23 -15.52 -52.79
C SER A 174 -5.45 -15.71 -54.31
N ALA A 175 -6.68 -15.56 -54.81
CA ALA A 175 -7.03 -15.66 -56.22
C ALA A 175 -6.78 -14.36 -57.02
N TYR A 176 -6.20 -13.32 -56.41
CA TYR A 176 -5.96 -12.01 -57.06
C TYR A 176 -4.60 -11.87 -57.77
N TYR A 177 -3.79 -12.94 -57.83
CA TYR A 177 -2.60 -13.01 -58.67
C TYR A 177 -2.80 -14.05 -59.77
N HIS A 178 -3.13 -13.59 -60.98
CA HIS A 178 -2.86 -14.25 -62.24
C HIS A 178 -2.57 -13.21 -63.31
#